data_AF-A0A9D6USC4-F1
#
_entry.id   AF-A0A9D6USC4-F1
#
_cell.length_a   1.000
_cell.length_b   1.000
_cell.length_c   1.000
_cell.angle_alpha   90.00
_cell.angle_beta   90.00
_cell.angle_gamma   90.00
#
_symmetry.space_group_name_H-M   'P 1'
#
loop_
_entity.id
_entity.type
_entity.pdbx_description
1 polymer ?
#
loop_
_entity_poly.entity_id
_entity_poly.type
_entity_poly.pdbx_seq_one_letter_code
_entity_poly.pdbx_strand_id
1 'polypeptide(L)'
;MITRAALDSLPQNYRARLGPEAANLIDHHSMLPDRYAEMTEFGFVRGSPGVKTAEEAAPFVLRPDGDPIHTASFDRDEDLGSLIFLFERIATALGKRDAPSAARYMGTLAHFIEDSLSPAHDGLSQEHARFHQALETAPPSFSLGARAPRSLGRGLLAPVNSLLDRIYAQADLNRSELPALVKALEASDAKPPADARARSARAAAELLADALAALFVLGSA
;
A
#
# COMPACT_ATOMS: atom_id res chain seq x y z
N MET A 1 9.63 5.75 5.34
CA MET A 1 8.72 5.47 4.21
C MET A 1 8.50 3.98 4.12
N ILE A 2 7.24 3.55 4.10
CA ILE A 2 6.82 2.14 4.26
C ILE A 2 7.31 1.28 3.10
N THR A 3 7.05 1.73 1.86
CA THR A 3 7.52 1.08 0.63
C THR A 3 9.04 0.85 0.60
N ARG A 4 9.84 1.83 1.05
CA ARG A 4 11.31 1.69 1.17
C ARG A 4 11.69 0.58 2.15
N ALA A 5 11.11 0.60 3.36
CA ALA A 5 11.40 -0.39 4.38
C ALA A 5 11.02 -1.81 3.94
N ALA A 6 9.93 -1.97 3.21
CA ALA A 6 9.50 -3.24 2.63
C ALA A 6 10.52 -3.73 1.58
N LEU A 7 10.86 -2.90 0.60
CA LEU A 7 11.82 -3.25 -0.47
C LEU A 7 13.20 -3.61 0.09
N ASP A 8 13.73 -2.81 1.02
CA ASP A 8 15.05 -3.02 1.59
C ASP A 8 15.17 -4.35 2.36
N SER A 9 14.07 -4.87 2.88
CA SER A 9 14.02 -6.18 3.55
C SER A 9 14.01 -7.37 2.59
N LEU A 10 13.78 -7.14 1.28
CA LEU A 10 13.73 -8.20 0.30
C LEU A 10 15.14 -8.73 -0.04
N PRO A 11 15.25 -10.04 -0.37
CA PRO A 11 16.44 -10.61 -0.97
C PRO A 11 17.00 -9.77 -2.12
N GLN A 12 18.33 -9.67 -2.23
CA GLN A 12 18.99 -8.80 -3.22
C GLN A 12 18.60 -9.16 -4.66
N ASN A 13 18.42 -10.44 -4.96
CA ASN A 13 17.99 -10.91 -6.28
C ASN A 13 16.58 -10.41 -6.66
N TYR A 14 15.69 -10.18 -5.69
CA TYR A 14 14.37 -9.60 -5.96
C TYR A 14 14.48 -8.12 -6.26
N ARG A 15 15.20 -7.36 -5.42
CA ARG A 15 15.45 -5.93 -5.66
C ARG A 15 16.13 -5.67 -6.99
N ALA A 16 17.11 -6.50 -7.36
CA ALA A 16 17.84 -6.39 -8.62
C ALA A 16 16.93 -6.50 -9.87
N ARG A 17 15.79 -7.20 -9.78
CA ARG A 17 14.83 -7.32 -10.89
C ARG A 17 14.08 -6.03 -11.19
N LEU A 18 13.91 -5.14 -10.21
CA LEU A 18 13.30 -3.83 -10.42
C LEU A 18 14.32 -2.82 -10.99
N GLY A 19 15.61 -3.03 -10.70
CA GLY A 19 16.67 -2.16 -11.19
C GLY A 19 16.41 -0.69 -10.81
N PRO A 20 16.49 0.27 -11.76
CA PRO A 20 16.21 1.68 -11.50
C PRO A 20 14.77 1.96 -11.00
N GLU A 21 13.80 1.11 -11.36
CA GLU A 21 12.40 1.32 -11.00
C GLU A 21 12.13 1.14 -9.50
N ALA A 22 13.06 0.55 -8.75
CA ALA A 22 12.95 0.50 -7.29
C ALA A 22 12.88 1.91 -6.68
N ALA A 23 13.63 2.88 -7.23
CA ALA A 23 13.58 4.27 -6.76
C ALA A 23 12.24 4.93 -7.10
N ASN A 24 11.74 4.74 -8.33
CA ASN A 24 10.44 5.28 -8.76
C ASN A 24 9.27 4.67 -7.96
N LEU A 25 9.35 3.37 -7.64
CA LEU A 25 8.37 2.72 -6.76
C LEU A 25 8.32 3.42 -5.41
N ILE A 26 9.48 3.65 -4.79
CA ILE A 26 9.58 4.29 -3.49
C ILE A 26 9.09 5.74 -3.54
N ASP A 27 9.57 6.54 -4.49
CA ASP A 27 9.41 7.99 -4.44
C ASP A 27 8.12 8.48 -5.13
N HIS A 28 7.51 7.67 -6.00
CA HIS A 28 6.43 8.12 -6.89
C HIS A 28 5.25 7.16 -7.02
N HIS A 29 5.47 5.86 -7.19
CA HIS A 29 4.39 4.97 -7.59
C HIS A 29 3.44 4.60 -6.45
N SER A 30 3.87 4.66 -5.20
CA SER A 30 2.97 4.49 -4.04
C SER A 30 1.93 5.60 -3.88
N MET A 31 2.04 6.69 -4.64
CA MET A 31 1.06 7.79 -4.66
C MET A 31 0.17 7.74 -5.91
N LEU A 32 0.24 6.70 -6.73
CA LEU A 32 -0.50 6.64 -7.99
C LEU A 32 -2.02 6.74 -7.81
N PRO A 33 -2.65 6.03 -6.84
CA PRO A 33 -4.09 6.13 -6.63
C PRO A 33 -4.53 7.55 -6.26
N ASP A 34 -3.91 8.18 -5.25
CA ASP A 34 -4.17 9.59 -4.91
C ASP A 34 -4.01 10.52 -6.11
N ARG A 35 -2.90 10.39 -6.83
CA ARG A 35 -2.63 11.23 -8.00
C ARG A 35 -3.69 11.03 -9.08
N TYR A 36 -4.14 9.80 -9.29
CA TYR A 36 -5.20 9.51 -10.25
C TYR A 36 -6.52 10.16 -9.83
N ALA A 37 -6.90 10.02 -8.55
CA ALA A 37 -8.10 10.65 -8.00
C ALA A 37 -8.07 12.17 -8.18
N GLU A 38 -6.98 12.83 -7.76
CA GLU A 38 -6.82 14.28 -7.92
C GLU A 38 -6.83 14.72 -9.39
N MET A 39 -6.09 14.03 -10.28
CA MET A 39 -6.05 14.38 -11.70
C MET A 39 -7.43 14.22 -12.36
N THR A 40 -8.20 13.21 -11.94
CA THR A 40 -9.57 12.98 -12.42
C THR A 40 -10.52 14.06 -11.90
N GLU A 41 -10.40 14.45 -10.63
CA GLU A 41 -11.26 15.45 -10.01
C GLU A 41 -11.00 16.86 -10.57
N PHE A 42 -9.73 17.25 -10.69
CA PHE A 42 -9.34 18.63 -10.99
C PHE A 42 -8.87 18.85 -12.44
N GLY A 43 -8.69 17.79 -13.23
CA GLY A 43 -8.40 17.89 -14.67
C GLY A 43 -7.04 18.49 -15.02
N PHE A 44 -6.00 18.28 -14.20
CA PHE A 44 -4.66 18.82 -14.43
C PHE A 44 -3.64 17.77 -14.89
N VAL A 45 -2.54 18.25 -15.47
CA VAL A 45 -1.36 17.45 -15.83
C VAL A 45 -0.26 17.70 -14.81
N ARG A 46 0.34 16.62 -14.27
CA ARG A 46 1.45 16.74 -13.31
C ARG A 46 2.78 17.06 -14.00
N GLY A 47 3.50 18.03 -13.43
CA GLY A 47 4.88 18.37 -13.81
C GLY A 47 5.97 17.57 -13.09
N SER A 48 5.60 16.72 -12.14
CA SER A 48 6.53 15.86 -11.38
C SER A 48 6.86 14.56 -12.14
N PRO A 49 7.97 13.87 -11.77
CA PRO A 49 8.28 12.56 -12.35
C PRO A 49 7.19 11.51 -12.08
N GLY A 50 7.11 10.53 -12.99
CA GLY A 50 6.11 9.48 -12.99
C GLY A 50 5.00 9.74 -14.01
N VAL A 51 3.81 9.23 -13.72
CA VAL A 51 2.61 9.42 -14.53
C VAL A 51 2.16 10.87 -14.49
N LYS A 52 1.79 11.43 -15.66
CA LYS A 52 1.45 12.84 -15.84
C LYS A 52 -0.04 13.11 -15.99
N THR A 53 -0.82 12.12 -16.45
CA THR A 53 -2.27 12.26 -16.68
C THR A 53 -3.05 11.13 -16.03
N ALA A 54 -4.37 11.32 -15.85
CA ALA A 54 -5.25 10.28 -15.34
C ALA A 54 -5.30 9.06 -16.28
N GLU A 55 -5.29 9.29 -17.60
CA GLU A 55 -5.32 8.22 -18.62
C GLU A 55 -4.05 7.36 -18.58
N GLU A 56 -2.90 7.96 -18.31
CA GLU A 56 -1.65 7.23 -18.12
C GLU A 56 -1.64 6.40 -16.82
N ALA A 57 -2.36 6.83 -15.78
CA ALA A 57 -2.43 6.14 -14.48
C ALA A 57 -3.47 5.03 -14.48
N ALA A 58 -4.58 5.23 -15.19
CA ALA A 58 -5.75 4.35 -15.18
C ALA A 58 -5.43 2.84 -15.30
N PRO A 59 -4.53 2.38 -16.19
CA PRO A 59 -4.23 0.95 -16.31
C PRO A 59 -3.65 0.30 -15.05
N PHE A 60 -3.10 1.11 -14.14
CA PHE A 60 -2.41 0.66 -12.92
C PHE A 60 -3.26 0.79 -11.66
N VAL A 61 -4.34 1.57 -11.70
CA VAL A 61 -5.15 1.91 -10.54
C VAL A 61 -6.62 1.56 -10.71
N LEU A 62 -7.08 1.19 -11.90
CA LEU A 62 -8.45 0.74 -12.13
C LEU A 62 -8.52 -0.77 -12.33
N ARG A 63 -9.55 -1.38 -11.72
CA ARG A 63 -10.00 -2.73 -12.05
C ARG A 63 -10.64 -2.77 -13.45
N PRO A 64 -10.83 -3.96 -14.06
CA PRO A 64 -11.42 -4.08 -15.40
C PRO A 64 -12.86 -3.57 -15.53
N ASP A 65 -13.61 -3.52 -14.42
CA ASP A 65 -14.95 -2.94 -14.33
C ASP A 65 -14.94 -1.40 -14.24
N GLY A 66 -13.77 -0.79 -14.13
CA GLY A 66 -13.58 0.66 -14.04
C GLY A 66 -13.48 1.19 -12.61
N ASP A 67 -13.61 0.32 -11.60
CA ASP A 67 -13.55 0.76 -10.21
C ASP A 67 -12.11 1.04 -9.77
N PRO A 68 -11.86 2.15 -9.05
CA PRO A 68 -10.54 2.50 -8.56
C PRO A 68 -10.08 1.59 -7.41
N ILE A 69 -8.80 1.24 -7.41
CA ILE A 69 -8.11 0.52 -6.35
C ILE A 69 -7.37 1.55 -5.49
N HIS A 70 -7.83 1.75 -4.26
CA HIS A 70 -7.28 2.78 -3.37
C HIS A 70 -6.97 2.25 -1.98
N THR A 71 -7.96 1.72 -1.28
CA THR A 71 -7.84 1.15 0.07
C THR A 71 -8.88 0.04 0.24
N ALA A 72 -8.75 -0.77 1.28
CA ALA A 72 -9.74 -1.80 1.59
C ALA A 72 -11.11 -1.18 1.88
N SER A 73 -12.14 -1.60 1.17
CA SER A 73 -13.52 -1.20 1.45
C SER A 73 -14.14 -1.99 2.61
N PHE A 74 -13.48 -3.08 3.02
CA PHE A 74 -13.99 -4.09 3.94
C PHE A 74 -15.21 -4.87 3.40
N ASP A 75 -15.45 -4.77 2.09
CA ASP A 75 -16.18 -5.77 1.32
C ASP A 75 -15.18 -6.81 0.79
N ARG A 76 -15.31 -8.04 1.27
CA ARG A 76 -14.34 -9.10 0.95
C ARG A 76 -14.27 -9.39 -0.54
N ASP A 77 -15.39 -9.36 -1.25
CA ASP A 77 -15.42 -9.74 -2.67
C ASP A 77 -14.78 -8.62 -3.51
N GLU A 78 -15.05 -7.36 -3.17
CA GLU A 78 -14.42 -6.19 -3.81
C GLU A 78 -12.90 -6.15 -3.57
N ASP A 79 -12.49 -6.31 -2.31
CA ASP A 79 -11.08 -6.25 -1.92
C ASP A 79 -10.28 -7.42 -2.50
N LEU A 80 -10.88 -8.63 -2.54
CA LEU A 80 -10.28 -9.76 -3.25
C LEU A 80 -10.17 -9.48 -4.74
N GLY A 81 -11.18 -8.90 -5.39
CA GLY A 81 -11.13 -8.52 -6.79
C GLY A 81 -9.95 -7.58 -7.10
N SER A 82 -9.76 -6.56 -6.26
CA SER A 82 -8.64 -5.61 -6.34
C SER A 82 -7.29 -6.30 -6.18
N LEU A 83 -7.13 -7.13 -5.14
CA LEU A 83 -5.86 -7.80 -4.87
C LEU A 83 -5.53 -8.89 -5.90
N ILE A 84 -6.52 -9.65 -6.40
CA ILE A 84 -6.32 -10.61 -7.49
C ILE A 84 -5.83 -9.89 -8.73
N PHE A 85 -6.50 -8.81 -9.13
CA PHE A 85 -6.09 -8.02 -10.28
C PHE A 85 -4.65 -7.53 -10.15
N LEU A 86 -4.29 -6.91 -9.03
CA LEU A 86 -2.93 -6.43 -8.79
C LEU A 86 -1.92 -7.59 -8.82
N PHE A 87 -2.21 -8.70 -8.15
CA PHE A 87 -1.29 -9.84 -8.11
C PHE A 87 -1.05 -10.44 -9.49
N GLU A 88 -2.09 -10.63 -10.29
CA GLU A 88 -1.98 -11.13 -11.66
C GLU A 88 -1.14 -10.21 -12.54
N ARG A 89 -1.39 -8.90 -12.48
CA ARG A 89 -0.69 -7.90 -13.29
C ARG A 89 0.78 -7.79 -12.89
N ILE A 90 1.09 -7.76 -11.59
CA ILE A 90 2.46 -7.71 -11.10
C ILE A 90 3.20 -8.99 -11.47
N ALA A 91 2.64 -10.17 -11.19
CA ALA A 91 3.28 -11.44 -11.51
C ALA A 91 3.54 -11.58 -13.02
N THR A 92 2.58 -11.18 -13.86
CA THR A 92 2.72 -11.16 -15.32
C THR A 92 3.84 -10.22 -15.78
N ALA A 93 3.88 -8.98 -15.26
CA ALA A 93 4.91 -8.01 -15.61
C ALA A 93 6.31 -8.50 -15.18
N LEU A 94 6.42 -9.06 -13.97
CA LEU A 94 7.65 -9.66 -13.47
C LEU A 94 8.12 -10.83 -14.34
N GLY A 95 7.21 -11.72 -14.77
CA GLY A 95 7.51 -12.84 -15.66
C GLY A 95 8.00 -12.39 -17.05
N LYS A 96 7.47 -11.27 -17.55
CA LYS A 96 7.90 -10.62 -18.80
C LYS A 96 9.15 -9.75 -18.65
N ARG A 97 9.70 -9.61 -17.44
CA ARG A 97 10.79 -8.68 -17.11
C ARG A 97 10.47 -7.22 -17.43
N ASP A 98 9.19 -6.86 -17.36
CA ASP A 98 8.70 -5.50 -17.49
C ASP A 98 8.72 -4.81 -16.12
N ALA A 99 9.92 -4.39 -15.71
CA ALA A 99 10.13 -3.71 -14.44
C ALA A 99 9.30 -2.41 -14.30
N PRO A 100 9.18 -1.55 -15.35
CA PRO A 100 8.36 -0.35 -15.25
C PRO A 100 6.88 -0.62 -14.97
N SER A 101 6.26 -1.61 -15.62
CA SER A 101 4.85 -1.95 -15.32
C SER A 101 4.73 -2.60 -13.95
N ALA A 102 5.63 -3.53 -13.61
CA ALA A 102 5.63 -4.17 -12.30
C ALA A 102 5.72 -3.14 -11.16
N ALA A 103 6.61 -2.16 -11.27
CA ALA A 103 6.79 -1.11 -10.27
C ALA A 103 5.56 -0.21 -10.10
N ARG A 104 4.83 0.11 -11.18
CA ARG A 104 3.60 0.90 -11.09
C ARG A 104 2.48 0.14 -10.36
N TYR A 105 2.23 -1.11 -10.73
CA TYR A 105 1.25 -1.95 -10.04
C TYR A 105 1.65 -2.25 -8.58
N MET A 106 2.94 -2.48 -8.31
CA MET A 106 3.45 -2.59 -6.94
C MET A 106 3.24 -1.31 -6.13
N GLY A 107 3.30 -0.15 -6.77
CA GLY A 107 2.97 1.14 -6.16
C GLY A 107 1.51 1.21 -5.74
N THR A 108 0.58 0.84 -6.61
CA THR A 108 -0.85 0.72 -6.27
C THR A 108 -1.08 -0.26 -5.12
N LEU A 109 -0.40 -1.41 -5.11
CA LEU A 109 -0.47 -2.37 -4.00
C LEU A 109 0.06 -1.80 -2.69
N ALA A 110 1.18 -1.07 -2.74
CA ALA A 110 1.75 -0.42 -1.57
C ALA A 110 0.76 0.60 -1.00
N HIS A 111 0.19 1.45 -1.84
CA HIS A 111 -0.83 2.42 -1.46
C HIS A 111 -2.04 1.75 -0.80
N PHE A 112 -2.59 0.71 -1.44
CA PHE A 112 -3.70 -0.07 -0.91
C PHE A 112 -3.43 -0.59 0.51
N ILE A 113 -2.25 -1.17 0.75
CA ILE A 113 -1.87 -1.68 2.08
C ILE A 113 -1.64 -0.52 3.08
N GLU A 114 -0.98 0.56 2.64
CA GLU A 114 -0.65 1.70 3.49
C GLU A 114 -1.91 2.39 4.01
N ASP A 115 -2.86 2.70 3.14
CA ASP A 115 -4.12 3.35 3.50
C ASP A 115 -5.03 2.44 4.31
N SER A 116 -5.11 1.16 3.97
CA SER A 116 -5.95 0.18 4.70
C SER A 116 -5.54 0.02 6.17
N LEU A 117 -4.28 0.33 6.49
CA LEU A 117 -3.73 0.23 7.83
C LEU A 117 -3.57 1.60 8.50
N SER A 118 -3.87 2.69 7.82
CA SER A 118 -3.80 4.02 8.41
C SER A 118 -5.04 4.24 9.31
N PRO A 119 -4.85 4.58 10.61
CA PRO A 119 -5.97 4.84 11.52
C PRO A 119 -6.90 5.98 11.08
N ALA A 120 -6.47 6.81 10.12
CA ALA A 120 -7.25 7.92 9.61
C ALA A 120 -8.39 7.48 8.67
N HIS A 121 -8.19 6.43 7.89
CA HIS A 121 -9.17 5.96 6.90
C HIS A 121 -10.14 4.95 7.51
N ASP A 122 -10.01 4.66 8.81
CA ASP A 122 -10.75 3.61 9.45
C ASP A 122 -11.68 4.13 10.55
N GLY A 123 -12.92 4.45 10.17
CA GLY A 123 -14.01 4.70 11.13
C GLY A 123 -13.93 6.01 11.92
N LEU A 124 -13.11 6.98 11.49
CA LEU A 124 -13.22 8.35 11.99
C LEU A 124 -14.62 8.90 11.69
N SER A 125 -15.35 9.29 12.74
CA SER A 125 -16.62 9.98 12.55
C SER A 125 -16.38 11.34 11.90
N GLN A 126 -17.42 11.86 11.23
CA GLN A 126 -17.38 13.19 10.60
C GLN A 126 -16.99 14.30 11.59
N GLU A 127 -17.38 14.15 12.85
CA GLU A 127 -17.00 15.04 13.96
C GLU A 127 -15.49 15.06 14.23
N HIS A 128 -14.81 13.93 14.03
CA HIS A 128 -13.38 13.75 14.24
C HIS A 128 -12.56 13.87 12.95
N ALA A 129 -13.16 14.23 11.81
CA ALA A 129 -12.46 14.44 10.54
C ALA A 129 -11.31 15.46 10.66
N ARG A 130 -11.42 16.41 11.59
CA ARG A 130 -10.34 17.37 11.93
C ARG A 130 -9.03 16.70 12.36
N PHE A 131 -9.07 15.45 12.83
CA PHE A 131 -7.92 14.69 13.28
C PHE A 131 -7.28 13.82 12.19
N HIS A 132 -7.89 13.74 11.01
CA HIS A 132 -7.38 12.96 9.87
C HIS A 132 -5.93 13.30 9.55
N GLN A 133 -5.64 14.60 9.35
CA GLN A 133 -4.30 15.09 9.04
C GLN A 133 -3.28 14.77 10.15
N ALA A 134 -3.71 14.81 11.42
CA ALA A 134 -2.84 14.46 12.54
C ALA A 134 -2.49 12.96 12.52
N LEU A 135 -3.38 12.09 12.04
CA LEU A 135 -3.15 10.65 11.95
C LEU A 135 -2.45 10.22 10.66
N GLU A 136 -2.56 10.98 9.58
CA GLU A 136 -1.87 10.73 8.30
C GLU A 136 -0.43 11.27 8.24
N THR A 137 0.02 11.99 9.27
CA THR A 137 1.38 12.53 9.27
C THR A 137 2.39 11.39 9.12
N ALA A 138 3.24 11.47 8.09
CA ALA A 138 4.20 10.42 7.77
C ALA A 138 5.02 9.99 9.00
N PRO A 139 5.14 8.68 9.27
CA PRO A 139 5.96 8.17 10.36
C PRO A 139 7.45 8.51 10.10
N PRO A 140 8.28 8.61 11.17
CA PRO A 140 9.72 8.69 11.01
C PRO A 140 10.26 7.55 10.14
N SER A 141 11.39 7.76 9.49
CA SER A 141 12.05 6.69 8.73
C SER A 141 12.44 5.54 9.66
N PHE A 142 12.18 4.31 9.21
CA PHE A 142 12.47 3.08 9.93
C PHE A 142 12.94 1.99 8.97
N SER A 143 13.46 0.90 9.53
CA SER A 143 13.89 -0.30 8.77
C SER A 143 13.26 -1.54 9.39
N LEU A 144 12.93 -2.53 8.55
CA LEU A 144 12.57 -3.88 8.99
C LEU A 144 13.80 -4.74 9.35
N GLY A 145 15.01 -4.21 9.15
CA GLY A 145 16.26 -4.91 9.42
C GLY A 145 16.39 -6.20 8.59
N ALA A 146 16.87 -7.27 9.22
CA ALA A 146 17.06 -8.58 8.59
C ALA A 146 15.79 -9.46 8.61
N ARG A 147 14.59 -8.87 8.77
CA ARG A 147 13.33 -9.63 8.76
C ARG A 147 13.18 -10.34 7.41
N ALA A 148 13.20 -11.66 7.42
CA ALA A 148 12.82 -12.45 6.26
C ALA A 148 11.31 -12.30 5.98
N PRO A 149 10.90 -12.07 4.73
CA PRO A 149 9.48 -12.09 4.36
C PRO A 149 8.82 -13.42 4.74
N ARG A 150 7.62 -13.35 5.30
CA ARG A 150 6.82 -14.53 5.64
C ARG A 150 6.12 -15.03 4.38
N SER A 151 6.05 -16.35 4.22
CA SER A 151 5.27 -16.95 3.12
C SER A 151 3.79 -16.64 3.30
N LEU A 152 3.13 -16.24 2.22
CA LEU A 152 1.67 -16.08 2.14
C LEU A 152 0.99 -17.31 1.49
N GLY A 153 1.71 -18.41 1.30
CA GLY A 153 1.23 -19.59 0.58
C GLY A 153 1.79 -19.69 -0.85
N ARG A 154 1.19 -20.57 -1.66
CA ARG A 154 1.61 -20.89 -3.04
C ARG A 154 0.46 -20.74 -4.03
N GLY A 155 0.79 -20.45 -5.29
CA GLY A 155 -0.19 -20.10 -6.31
C GLY A 155 -0.69 -18.67 -6.16
N LEU A 156 -1.63 -18.25 -7.00
CA LEU A 156 -2.14 -16.87 -6.99
C LEU A 156 -3.08 -16.59 -5.81
N LEU A 157 -4.07 -17.47 -5.61
CA LEU A 157 -5.18 -17.19 -4.69
C LEU A 157 -4.82 -17.27 -3.20
N ALA A 158 -3.90 -18.17 -2.81
CA ALA A 158 -3.55 -18.33 -1.40
C ALA A 158 -2.81 -17.09 -0.85
N PRO A 159 -1.79 -16.53 -1.55
CA PRO A 159 -1.17 -15.26 -1.14
C PRO A 159 -2.14 -14.10 -1.04
N VAL A 160 -3.08 -13.97 -1.98
CA VAL A 160 -4.07 -12.89 -1.97
C VAL A 160 -4.99 -13.00 -0.74
N ASN A 161 -5.56 -14.18 -0.48
CA ASN A 161 -6.43 -14.38 0.68
C ASN A 161 -5.67 -14.16 1.99
N SER A 162 -4.45 -14.72 2.10
CA SER A 162 -3.64 -14.56 3.32
C SER A 162 -3.24 -13.10 3.55
N LEU A 163 -2.97 -12.33 2.49
CA LEU A 163 -2.71 -10.90 2.61
C LEU A 163 -3.97 -10.17 3.10
N LEU A 164 -5.13 -10.40 2.48
CA LEU A 164 -6.37 -9.72 2.84
C LEU A 164 -6.78 -9.99 4.28
N ASP A 165 -6.74 -11.26 4.72
CA ASP A 165 -7.08 -11.63 6.10
C ASP A 165 -6.17 -10.90 7.11
N ARG A 166 -4.89 -10.70 6.77
CA ARG A 166 -3.94 -9.97 7.62
C ARG A 166 -4.13 -8.46 7.56
N ILE A 167 -4.55 -7.91 6.43
CA ILE A 167 -4.95 -6.50 6.31
C ILE A 167 -6.15 -6.24 7.22
N TYR A 168 -7.21 -7.03 7.11
CA TYR A 168 -8.42 -6.89 7.93
C TYR A 168 -8.11 -7.03 9.42
N ALA A 169 -7.36 -8.06 9.81
CA ALA A 169 -6.99 -8.25 11.21
C ALA A 169 -6.19 -7.06 11.77
N GLN A 170 -5.29 -6.45 10.98
CA GLN A 170 -4.52 -5.30 11.43
C GLN A 170 -5.33 -4.01 11.45
N ALA A 171 -6.22 -3.82 10.48
CA ALA A 171 -7.15 -2.70 10.45
C ALA A 171 -8.09 -2.73 11.67
N ASP A 172 -8.67 -3.89 12.00
CA ASP A 172 -9.50 -4.06 13.19
C ASP A 172 -8.77 -3.69 14.48
N LEU A 173 -7.49 -4.07 14.60
CA LEU A 173 -6.64 -3.65 15.72
C LEU A 173 -6.47 -2.12 15.74
N ASN A 174 -6.16 -1.50 14.61
CA ASN A 174 -5.98 -0.05 14.52
C ASN A 174 -7.27 0.71 14.84
N ARG A 175 -8.42 0.24 14.34
CA ARG A 175 -9.76 0.76 14.65
C ARG A 175 -10.07 0.70 16.14
N SER A 176 -9.71 -0.41 16.78
CA SER A 176 -9.94 -0.59 18.23
C SER A 176 -9.19 0.42 19.09
N GLU A 177 -8.07 0.96 18.60
CA GLU A 177 -7.28 1.99 19.28
C GLU A 177 -7.80 3.41 19.05
N LEU A 178 -8.64 3.64 18.03
CA LEU A 178 -9.07 4.97 17.60
C LEU A 178 -9.69 5.82 18.72
N PRO A 179 -10.58 5.30 19.59
CA PRO A 179 -11.14 6.11 20.68
C PRO A 179 -10.08 6.64 21.64
N ALA A 180 -9.00 5.89 21.88
CA ALA A 180 -7.89 6.34 22.72
C ALA A 180 -7.04 7.40 22.02
N LEU A 181 -6.82 7.25 20.71
CA LEU A 181 -6.09 8.22 19.90
C LEU A 181 -6.83 9.56 19.80
N VAL A 182 -8.14 9.54 19.61
CA VAL A 182 -8.97 10.75 19.61
C VAL A 182 -8.87 11.48 20.95
N LYS A 183 -9.00 10.77 22.07
CA LYS A 183 -8.83 11.37 23.41
C LYS A 183 -7.45 11.99 23.61
N ALA A 184 -6.39 11.33 23.11
CA ALA A 184 -5.04 11.87 23.18
C ALA A 184 -4.92 13.16 22.34
N LEU A 185 -5.47 13.18 21.13
CA LEU A 185 -5.46 14.36 20.25
C LEU A 185 -6.25 15.53 20.83
N GLU A 186 -7.41 15.27 21.43
CA GLU A 186 -8.20 16.28 22.15
C GLU A 186 -7.43 16.87 23.34
N ALA A 187 -6.65 16.03 24.04
CA ALA A 187 -5.75 16.46 25.12
C ALA A 187 -4.43 17.06 24.62
N SER A 188 -4.24 17.22 23.30
CA SER A 188 -2.98 17.66 22.68
C SER A 188 -1.76 16.77 23.04
N ASP A 189 -1.99 15.50 23.40
CA ASP A 189 -0.94 14.51 23.61
C ASP A 189 -0.56 13.87 22.26
N ALA A 190 0.58 14.30 21.72
CA ALA A 190 1.07 13.85 20.44
C ALA A 190 1.71 12.43 20.48
N LYS A 191 2.00 11.88 21.67
CA LYS A 191 2.75 10.62 21.78
C LYS A 191 1.93 9.39 21.36
N PRO A 192 0.71 9.15 21.87
CA PRO A 192 -0.08 7.98 21.45
C PRO A 192 -0.34 7.94 19.94
N PRO A 193 -0.71 9.05 19.27
CA PRO A 193 -0.81 9.12 17.81
C PRO A 193 0.51 8.77 17.11
N ALA A 194 1.65 9.29 17.58
CA ALA A 194 2.95 8.98 17.00
C ALA A 194 3.31 7.49 17.12
N ASP A 195 3.06 6.89 18.28
CA ASP A 195 3.31 5.47 18.52
C ASP A 195 2.40 4.59 17.66
N ALA A 196 1.12 4.95 17.51
CA ALA A 196 0.18 4.24 16.65
C ALA A 196 0.58 4.31 15.17
N ARG A 197 0.92 5.50 14.66
CA ARG A 197 1.43 5.67 13.29
C ARG A 197 2.68 4.81 13.04
N ALA A 198 3.61 4.76 14.00
CA ALA A 198 4.80 3.92 13.87
C ALA A 198 4.46 2.42 13.83
N ARG A 199 3.51 1.95 14.65
CA ARG A 199 3.04 0.55 14.62
C ARG A 199 2.35 0.21 13.31
N SER A 200 1.37 1.02 12.88
CA SER A 200 0.65 0.82 11.61
C SER A 200 1.61 0.81 10.42
N ALA A 201 2.53 1.76 10.36
CA ALA A 201 3.51 1.84 9.28
C ALA A 201 4.44 0.61 9.23
N ARG A 202 4.88 0.13 10.40
CA ARG A 202 5.68 -1.10 10.47
C ARG A 202 4.87 -2.31 9.99
N ALA A 203 3.62 -2.44 10.42
CA ALA A 203 2.75 -3.53 9.99
C ALA A 203 2.52 -3.49 8.45
N ALA A 204 2.24 -2.32 7.89
CA ALA A 204 2.09 -2.13 6.44
C ALA A 204 3.37 -2.51 5.69
N ALA A 205 4.55 -2.11 6.16
CA ALA A 205 5.82 -2.46 5.53
C ALA A 205 6.06 -3.98 5.57
N GLU A 206 5.70 -4.63 6.68
CA GLU A 206 5.81 -6.08 6.83
C GLU A 206 4.87 -6.84 5.88
N LEU A 207 3.61 -6.39 5.75
CA LEU A 207 2.64 -6.98 4.82
C LEU A 207 3.07 -6.78 3.37
N LEU A 208 3.52 -5.58 3.01
CA LEU A 208 4.03 -5.29 1.68
C LEU A 208 5.27 -6.13 1.36
N ALA A 209 6.22 -6.28 2.29
CA ALA A 209 7.38 -7.15 2.09
C ALA A 209 6.98 -8.61 1.81
N ASP A 210 6.02 -9.13 2.58
CA ASP A 210 5.51 -10.49 2.41
C ASP A 210 4.80 -10.66 1.04
N ALA A 211 3.99 -9.68 0.64
CA ALA A 211 3.30 -9.65 -0.64
C ALA A 211 4.27 -9.58 -1.83
N LEU A 212 5.24 -8.67 -1.79
CA LEU A 212 6.25 -8.52 -2.83
C LEU A 212 7.09 -9.79 -2.97
N ALA A 213 7.49 -10.41 -1.86
CA ALA A 213 8.23 -11.68 -1.91
C ALA A 213 7.41 -12.79 -2.60
N ALA A 214 6.11 -12.92 -2.28
CA ALA A 214 5.23 -13.86 -2.96
C ALA A 214 5.12 -13.57 -4.47
N LEU A 215 5.00 -12.30 -4.85
CA LEU A 215 4.92 -11.87 -6.25
C LEU A 215 6.20 -12.14 -7.05
N PHE A 216 7.37 -11.94 -6.43
CA PHE A 216 8.64 -12.32 -7.07
C PHE A 216 8.76 -13.83 -7.28
N VAL A 217 8.25 -14.65 -6.36
CA VAL A 217 8.19 -16.10 -6.54
C VAL A 217 7.23 -16.46 -7.67
N LEU A 218 6.02 -15.88 -7.70
CA LEU A 218 5.02 -16.13 -8.73
C LEU A 218 5.50 -15.71 -10.12
N GLY A 219 6.08 -14.52 -10.25
CA GLY A 219 6.64 -14.03 -11.51
C GLY A 219 7.98 -14.67 -11.89
N SER A 220 8.42 -15.72 -11.20
CA SER A 220 9.57 -16.54 -11.60
C SER A 220 9.17 -17.95 -12.06
N ALA A 221 7.89 -18.33 -11.88
CA ALA A 221 7.33 -19.58 -12.36
C ALA A 221 6.93 -19.45 -13.84
#